data_AF-A0A177H6X2-F1
#
_entry.id   AF-A0A177H6X2-F1
#
_cell.length_a   1.000
_cell.length_b   1.000
_cell.length_c   1.000
_cell.angle_alpha   90.00
_cell.angle_beta   90.00
_cell.angle_gamma   90.00
#
_symmetry.space_group_name_H-M   'P 1'
#
loop_
_entity.id
_entity.type
_entity.pdbx_description
1 polymer ?
#
loop_
_entity_poly.entity_id
_entity_poly.type
_entity_poly.pdbx_seq_one_letter_code
_entity_poly.pdbx_strand_id
1 'polypeptide(L)'
;MISRQRRARICLTKLTYREALKTYFYIDVPQNGKTSLSDFRSIHDWYGISPTQLDLIADPMFYVDQWGQWESPNAQAYYYLCDLDLTGEGQGPGSLLGDLHFRMGEVSCGDYLGVLSEDPITASLLQARLIELGHNTSVEIVDGT
;
A
#
# COMPACT_ATOMS: atom_id res chain seq x y z
N MET A 1 -32.52 4.40 -12.23
CA MET A 1 -31.36 5.11 -11.64
C MET A 1 -30.14 4.24 -11.89
N ILE A 2 -29.21 4.70 -12.72
CA ILE A 2 -28.03 3.93 -13.15
C ILE A 2 -26.97 4.08 -12.05
N SER A 3 -26.69 3.03 -11.28
CA SER A 3 -25.57 3.06 -10.34
C SER A 3 -24.27 3.06 -11.14
N ARG A 4 -23.48 4.11 -10.96
CA ARG A 4 -22.13 4.17 -11.52
C ARG A 4 -21.24 3.30 -10.64
N GLN A 5 -21.08 2.03 -11.02
CA GLN A 5 -19.98 1.21 -10.50
C GLN A 5 -18.66 1.87 -10.90
N ARG A 6 -18.08 2.68 -10.02
CA ARG A 6 -16.67 3.08 -10.11
C ARG A 6 -15.86 1.89 -9.64
N ARG A 7 -15.52 0.97 -10.56
CA ARG A 7 -14.42 0.04 -10.32
C ARG A 7 -13.19 0.89 -9.96
N ALA A 8 -12.64 0.70 -8.77
CA ALA A 8 -11.33 1.22 -8.44
C ALA A 8 -10.34 0.58 -9.42
N ARG A 9 -10.00 1.30 -10.50
CA ARG A 9 -8.87 0.93 -11.34
C ARG A 9 -7.64 1.14 -10.47
N ILE A 10 -6.98 0.05 -10.11
CA ILE A 10 -5.61 0.11 -9.60
C ILE A 10 -4.79 0.81 -10.68
N CYS A 11 -4.39 2.05 -10.43
CA CYS A 11 -3.60 2.85 -11.36
C CYS A 11 -2.17 2.88 -10.85
N LEU A 12 -1.40 1.83 -11.17
CA LEU A 12 0.03 1.79 -10.87
C LEU A 12 0.73 2.85 -11.74
N THR A 13 1.56 3.67 -11.09
CA THR A 13 2.41 4.63 -11.77
C THR A 13 3.39 3.87 -12.67
N LYS A 14 3.49 4.27 -13.95
CA LYS A 14 4.45 3.64 -14.86
C LYS A 14 5.86 4.12 -14.52
N LEU A 15 6.66 3.22 -13.95
CA LEU A 15 8.05 3.44 -13.59
C LEU A 15 8.98 2.67 -14.52
N THR A 16 10.18 3.19 -14.73
CA THR A 16 11.32 2.42 -15.24
C THR A 16 11.86 1.49 -14.16
N TYR A 17 12.66 0.48 -14.54
CA TYR A 17 13.35 -0.37 -13.55
C TYR A 17 14.24 0.44 -12.60
N ARG A 18 14.90 1.49 -13.10
CA ARG A 18 15.72 2.41 -12.28
C ARG A 18 14.87 3.14 -11.25
N GLU A 19 13.74 3.69 -11.65
CA GLU A 19 12.82 4.40 -10.76
C GLU A 19 12.18 3.45 -9.74
N ALA A 20 11.78 2.24 -10.15
CA ALA A 20 11.22 1.23 -9.27
C ALA A 20 12.25 0.75 -8.23
N LEU A 21 13.49 0.47 -8.64
CA LEU A 21 14.60 0.11 -7.74
C LEU A 21 14.84 1.19 -6.69
N LYS A 22 14.82 2.47 -7.09
CA LYS A 22 14.99 3.58 -6.17
C LYS A 22 13.82 3.74 -5.21
N THR A 23 12.59 3.64 -5.71
CA THR A 23 11.37 3.94 -4.96
C THR A 23 11.01 2.82 -3.98
N TYR A 24 11.06 1.57 -4.43
CA TYR A 24 10.52 0.43 -3.69
C TYR A 24 11.59 -0.49 -3.10
N PHE A 25 12.83 -0.40 -3.58
CA PHE A 25 13.94 -1.24 -3.15
C PHE A 25 15.10 -0.44 -2.57
N TYR A 26 14.99 0.90 -2.52
CA TYR A 26 16.02 1.82 -2.00
C TYR A 26 17.41 1.67 -2.65
N ILE A 27 17.44 1.21 -3.91
CA ILE A 27 18.66 1.06 -4.70
C ILE A 27 18.74 2.21 -5.70
N ASP A 28 19.65 3.16 -5.44
CA ASP A 28 19.90 4.28 -6.35
C ASP A 28 20.96 3.91 -7.39
N VAL A 29 20.52 3.75 -8.65
CA VAL A 29 21.41 3.52 -9.78
C VAL A 29 21.54 4.81 -10.58
N PRO A 30 22.70 5.49 -10.58
CA PRO A 30 22.88 6.74 -11.29
C PRO A 30 22.78 6.53 -12.82
N GLN A 31 22.14 7.48 -13.52
CA GLN A 31 21.95 7.40 -14.96
C GLN A 31 23.26 7.66 -15.73
N ASN A 32 24.08 8.60 -15.26
CA ASN A 32 25.33 9.03 -15.91
C ASN A 32 26.56 8.90 -14.98
N GLY A 33 26.50 8.00 -14.00
CA GLY A 33 27.55 7.80 -12.99
C GLY A 33 28.31 6.47 -13.17
N LYS A 34 29.46 6.35 -12.49
CA LYS A 34 30.15 5.06 -12.35
C LYS A 34 29.43 4.22 -11.29
N THR A 35 28.37 3.51 -11.68
CA THR A 35 27.90 2.36 -10.91
C THR A 35 28.98 1.29 -10.96
N SER A 36 29.33 0.69 -9.82
CA SER A 36 30.37 -0.34 -9.81
C SER A 36 29.87 -1.61 -10.51
N LEU A 37 30.78 -2.40 -11.10
CA LEU A 37 30.42 -3.69 -11.68
C LEU A 37 29.85 -4.66 -10.64
N SER A 38 30.23 -4.51 -9.37
CA SER A 38 29.65 -5.27 -8.26
C SER A 38 28.18 -4.95 -8.03
N ASP A 39 27.79 -3.67 -8.07
CA ASP A 39 26.38 -3.27 -7.85
C ASP A 39 25.48 -3.81 -8.96
N PHE A 40 25.95 -3.75 -10.22
CA PHE A 40 25.20 -4.34 -11.34
C PHE A 40 25.06 -5.85 -11.25
N ARG A 41 26.10 -6.56 -10.76
CA ARG A 41 26.01 -8.01 -10.53
C ARG A 41 24.98 -8.30 -9.47
N SER A 42 24.99 -7.59 -8.35
CA SER A 42 23.97 -7.74 -7.31
C SER A 42 22.57 -7.46 -7.87
N ILE A 43 22.36 -6.38 -8.60
CA ILE A 43 21.04 -6.08 -9.19
C ILE A 43 20.59 -7.20 -10.14
N HIS A 44 21.48 -7.71 -10.97
CA HIS A 44 21.18 -8.81 -11.88
C HIS A 44 20.88 -10.12 -11.12
N ASP A 45 21.67 -10.46 -10.09
CA ASP A 45 21.53 -11.70 -9.34
C ASP A 45 20.26 -11.72 -8.48
N TRP A 46 19.89 -10.58 -7.89
CA TRP A 46 18.72 -10.46 -7.01
C TRP A 46 17.41 -10.20 -7.77
N TYR A 47 17.47 -9.41 -8.86
CA TYR A 47 16.27 -8.91 -9.53
C TYR A 47 16.15 -9.33 -11.01
N GLY A 48 17.18 -9.97 -11.58
CA GLY A 48 17.19 -10.36 -12.99
C GLY A 48 17.27 -9.18 -13.97
N ILE A 49 17.64 -7.99 -13.49
CA ILE A 49 17.68 -6.77 -14.29
C ILE A 49 19.08 -6.56 -14.85
N SER A 50 19.19 -6.55 -16.17
CA SER A 50 20.45 -6.20 -16.84
C SER A 50 20.64 -4.67 -16.96
N PRO A 51 21.89 -4.18 -17.08
CA PRO A 51 22.15 -2.74 -17.19
C PRO A 51 21.39 -2.03 -18.32
N THR A 52 21.14 -2.72 -19.43
CA THR A 52 20.41 -2.18 -20.59
C THR A 52 18.90 -2.07 -20.36
N GLN A 53 18.36 -2.74 -19.34
CA GLN A 53 16.93 -2.71 -19.00
C GLN A 53 16.56 -1.61 -18.01
N LEU A 54 17.53 -0.98 -17.35
CA LEU A 54 17.28 -0.02 -16.26
C LEU A 54 16.34 1.12 -16.65
N ASP A 55 16.45 1.62 -17.87
CA ASP A 55 15.65 2.74 -18.37
C ASP A 55 14.42 2.27 -19.18
N LEU A 56 14.15 0.96 -19.24
CA LEU A 56 12.91 0.41 -19.79
C LEU A 56 11.81 0.49 -18.74
N ILE A 57 10.56 0.59 -19.21
CA ILE A 57 9.37 0.50 -18.36
C ILE A 57 9.38 -0.86 -17.64
N ALA A 58 9.31 -0.83 -16.32
CA ALA A 58 9.28 -2.02 -15.50
C ALA A 58 7.94 -2.76 -15.66
N ASP A 59 7.99 -4.09 -15.60
CA ASP A 59 6.80 -4.89 -15.38
C ASP A 59 6.15 -4.45 -14.05
N PRO A 60 4.86 -4.08 -14.01
CA PRO A 60 4.18 -3.75 -12.77
C PRO A 60 4.30 -4.83 -11.70
N MET A 61 4.38 -6.10 -12.09
CA MET A 61 4.58 -7.22 -11.15
C MET A 61 5.92 -7.17 -10.43
N PHE A 62 6.90 -6.43 -10.96
CA PHE A 62 8.20 -6.26 -10.30
C PHE A 62 8.09 -5.53 -8.96
N TYR A 63 7.15 -4.59 -8.82
CA TYR A 63 7.04 -3.72 -7.64
C TYR A 63 5.65 -3.67 -7.03
N VAL A 64 4.68 -4.44 -7.55
CA VAL A 64 3.28 -4.40 -7.08
C VAL A 64 3.13 -4.74 -5.60
N ASP A 65 3.94 -5.65 -5.07
CA ASP A 65 3.88 -6.03 -3.66
C ASP A 65 4.37 -4.87 -2.76
N GLN A 66 5.47 -4.23 -3.14
CA GLN A 66 5.99 -3.06 -2.44
C GLN A 66 5.02 -1.88 -2.54
N TRP A 67 4.43 -1.62 -3.71
CA TRP A 67 3.36 -0.64 -3.84
C TRP A 67 2.16 -1.01 -2.95
N GLY A 68 1.79 -2.30 -2.92
CA GLY A 68 0.72 -2.87 -2.11
C GLY A 68 0.87 -2.56 -0.63
N GLN A 69 2.10 -2.70 -0.11
CA GLN A 69 2.44 -2.46 1.30
C GLN A 69 2.43 -0.98 1.70
N TRP A 70 2.83 -0.07 0.82
CA TRP A 70 3.12 1.32 1.22
C TRP A 70 2.18 2.36 0.60
N GLU A 71 1.79 2.18 -0.65
CA GLU A 71 1.11 3.21 -1.44
C GLU A 71 -0.31 2.85 -1.84
N SER A 72 -0.70 1.58 -1.68
CA SER A 72 -2.06 1.15 -1.99
C SER A 72 -3.09 1.88 -1.13
N PRO A 73 -4.34 2.08 -1.61
CA PRO A 73 -5.40 2.67 -0.81
C PRO A 73 -5.63 1.94 0.52
N ASN A 74 -5.42 0.62 0.55
CA ASN A 74 -5.55 -0.19 1.75
C ASN A 74 -4.40 0.06 2.72
N ALA A 75 -3.17 0.19 2.20
CA ALA A 75 -2.02 0.55 3.00
C ALA A 75 -2.17 1.93 3.63
N GLN A 76 -2.61 2.91 2.84
CA GLN A 76 -2.89 4.26 3.33
C GLN A 76 -3.97 4.24 4.42
N ALA A 77 -5.07 3.49 4.22
CA ALA A 77 -6.11 3.35 5.23
C ALA A 77 -5.61 2.70 6.52
N TYR A 78 -4.76 1.67 6.42
CA TYR A 78 -4.14 1.02 7.56
C TYR A 78 -3.29 2.00 8.37
N TYR A 79 -2.30 2.65 7.75
CA TYR A 79 -1.42 3.56 8.47
C TYR A 79 -2.20 4.74 9.06
N TYR A 80 -3.14 5.29 8.29
CA TYR A 80 -4.01 6.36 8.77
C TYR A 80 -4.79 5.96 10.03
N LEU A 81 -5.42 4.77 10.03
CA LEU A 81 -6.22 4.31 11.17
C LEU A 81 -5.36 3.86 12.36
N CYS A 82 -4.16 3.33 12.13
CA CYS A 82 -3.22 2.95 13.18
C CYS A 82 -2.76 4.13 14.05
N ASP A 83 -2.64 5.32 13.47
CA ASP A 83 -2.17 6.52 14.17
C ASP A 83 -3.26 7.20 15.03
N LEU A 84 -4.51 6.74 14.90
CA LEU A 84 -5.66 7.32 15.61
C LEU A 84 -5.93 6.63 16.93
N ASP A 85 -6.38 7.42 17.92
CA ASP A 85 -6.95 6.90 19.16
C ASP A 85 -8.41 6.50 18.94
N LEU A 86 -8.61 5.35 18.28
CA LEU A 86 -9.94 4.83 17.94
C LEU A 86 -10.75 4.41 19.18
N THR A 87 -10.10 4.21 20.33
CA THR A 87 -10.71 3.58 21.52
C THR A 87 -10.86 4.53 22.69
N GLY A 88 -10.14 5.65 22.68
CA GLY A 88 -10.02 6.55 23.83
C GLY A 88 -8.99 6.08 24.87
N GLU A 89 -8.25 4.99 24.59
CA GLU A 89 -7.25 4.40 25.48
C GLU A 89 -5.81 4.78 25.08
N GLY A 90 -5.63 5.54 24.00
CA GLY A 90 -4.32 5.98 23.49
C GLY A 90 -4.10 5.63 22.01
N GLN A 91 -2.98 6.08 21.45
CA GLN A 91 -2.63 5.80 20.04
C GLN A 91 -2.14 4.37 19.82
N GLY A 92 -2.39 3.84 18.63
CA GLY A 92 -1.98 2.51 18.19
C GLY A 92 -3.17 1.58 18.02
N PRO A 93 -2.94 0.32 17.62
CA PRO A 93 -3.97 -0.71 17.55
C PRO A 93 -4.38 -1.13 18.98
N GLY A 94 -5.03 -0.22 19.70
CA GLY A 94 -5.71 -0.50 20.97
C GLY A 94 -6.95 -1.35 20.76
N SER A 95 -7.60 -1.74 21.86
CA SER A 95 -8.82 -2.56 21.94
C SER A 95 -9.79 -2.30 20.77
N LEU A 96 -9.88 -3.21 19.79
CA LEU A 96 -10.55 -3.00 18.50
C LEU A 96 -11.89 -2.22 18.64
N LEU A 97 -12.05 -1.13 17.87
CA LEU A 97 -13.34 -0.44 17.75
C LEU A 97 -14.31 -1.36 16.99
N GLY A 98 -15.08 -2.16 17.72
CA GLY A 98 -15.94 -3.19 17.12
C GLY A 98 -15.13 -4.33 16.49
N ASP A 99 -15.45 -4.67 15.24
CA ASP A 99 -14.87 -5.77 14.46
C ASP A 99 -13.81 -5.26 13.44
N LEU A 100 -13.05 -4.21 13.77
CA LEU A 100 -11.96 -3.76 12.90
C LEU A 100 -10.76 -4.71 13.00
N HIS A 101 -10.38 -5.32 11.88
CA HIS A 101 -9.22 -6.20 11.79
C HIS A 101 -8.12 -5.53 10.98
N PHE A 102 -7.03 -5.17 11.66
CA PHE A 102 -5.79 -4.72 11.03
C PHE A 102 -5.02 -5.95 10.55
N ARG A 103 -4.99 -6.20 9.24
CA ARG A 103 -4.25 -7.31 8.65
C ARG A 103 -2.93 -6.82 8.08
N MET A 104 -1.87 -7.51 8.48
CA MET A 104 -0.54 -7.47 7.87
C MET A 104 -0.23 -8.91 7.48
N GLY A 105 -0.37 -9.24 6.20
CA GLY A 105 -0.06 -10.59 5.69
C GLY A 105 1.45 -10.85 5.58
N GLU A 106 1.87 -12.12 5.61
CA GLU A 106 3.25 -12.55 5.32
C GLU A 106 3.39 -13.02 3.85
N VAL A 107 4.10 -12.21 3.05
CA VAL A 107 5.12 -12.37 1.98
C VAL A 107 5.05 -13.56 1.00
N SER A 108 4.13 -14.53 1.12
CA SER A 108 4.16 -15.72 0.26
C SER A 108 3.25 -15.68 -0.97
N CYS A 109 2.23 -14.80 -1.02
CA CYS A 109 1.28 -14.75 -2.15
C CYS A 109 0.65 -13.37 -2.42
N GLY A 110 1.29 -12.28 -1.96
CA GLY A 110 0.80 -10.91 -2.10
C GLY A 110 0.48 -10.31 -0.73
N ASP A 111 1.25 -9.29 -0.35
CA ASP A 111 1.06 -8.59 0.92
C ASP A 111 -0.16 -7.69 0.83
N TYR A 112 -1.24 -8.11 1.50
CA TYR A 112 -2.41 -7.26 1.69
C TYR A 112 -2.33 -6.60 3.05
N LEU A 113 -1.78 -5.38 3.07
CA LEU A 113 -1.83 -4.51 4.23
C LEU A 113 -3.14 -3.71 4.15
N GLY A 114 -3.98 -3.82 5.17
CA GLY A 114 -5.32 -3.22 5.13
C GLY A 114 -6.13 -3.42 6.40
N VAL A 115 -7.25 -2.70 6.46
CA VAL A 115 -8.21 -2.80 7.56
C VAL A 115 -9.52 -3.33 7.01
N LEU A 116 -10.05 -4.36 7.65
CA LEU A 116 -11.26 -5.05 7.24
C LEU A 116 -12.26 -5.05 8.40
N SER A 117 -13.54 -5.09 8.07
CA SER A 117 -14.59 -5.42 9.03
C SER A 117 -15.66 -6.23 8.32
N GLU A 118 -16.17 -7.26 8.99
CA GLU A 118 -17.28 -8.07 8.48
C GLU A 118 -18.63 -7.56 8.98
N ASP A 119 -18.61 -6.55 9.85
CA ASP A 119 -19.79 -5.97 10.49
C ASP A 119 -20.07 -4.53 10.02
N PRO A 120 -21.21 -4.27 9.36
CA PRO A 120 -21.63 -2.91 8.97
C PRO A 120 -21.73 -1.91 10.13
N ILE A 121 -21.99 -2.38 11.36
CA ILE A 121 -22.10 -1.48 12.53
C ILE A 121 -20.73 -0.88 12.85
N THR A 122 -19.67 -1.67 12.74
CA THR A 122 -18.29 -1.23 12.92
C THR A 122 -17.92 -0.08 11.99
N ALA A 123 -18.36 -0.08 10.73
CA ALA A 123 -18.15 1.05 9.82
C ALA A 123 -18.84 2.34 10.30
N SER A 124 -20.04 2.23 10.88
CA SER A 124 -20.77 3.37 11.45
C SER A 124 -20.11 3.91 12.73
N LEU A 125 -19.63 3.01 13.59
CA LEU A 125 -18.87 3.38 14.80
C LEU A 125 -17.55 4.07 14.42
N LEU A 126 -16.84 3.55 13.42
CA LEU A 126 -15.63 4.19 12.88
C LEU A 126 -15.93 5.59 12.36
N GLN A 127 -17.01 5.76 11.59
CA GLN A 127 -17.41 7.08 11.09
C GLN A 127 -17.69 8.06 12.24
N ALA A 128 -18.42 7.63 13.28
CA ALA A 128 -18.70 8.46 14.45
C ALA A 128 -17.40 8.86 15.16
N ARG A 129 -16.49 7.91 15.37
CA ARG A 129 -15.21 8.16 16.03
C ARG A 129 -14.32 9.13 15.23
N LEU A 130 -14.28 9.01 13.91
CA LEU A 130 -13.55 9.95 13.05
C LEU A 130 -14.09 11.38 13.19
N ILE A 131 -15.41 11.54 13.30
CA ILE A 131 -16.05 12.85 13.52
C ILE A 131 -15.68 13.41 14.90
N GLU A 132 -15.70 12.58 15.95
CA GLU A 132 -15.30 12.99 17.30
C GLU A 132 -13.83 13.46 17.36
N LEU A 133 -12.95 12.79 16.61
CA LEU A 133 -11.54 13.15 16.49
C LEU A 133 -11.31 14.36 15.56
N GLY A 134 -12.36 14.89 14.91
CA GLY A 134 -12.28 16.05 14.02
C GLY A 134 -11.75 15.75 12.61
N HIS A 135 -11.78 14.50 12.18
CA HIS A 135 -11.32 14.10 10.84
C HIS A 135 -12.45 14.22 9.81
N ASN A 136 -12.16 14.89 8.69
CA ASN A 136 -13.09 15.07 7.58
C ASN A 136 -13.00 13.92 6.55
N THR A 137 -13.08 12.67 7.04
CA THR A 137 -12.99 11.46 6.23
C THR A 137 -14.31 10.69 6.30
N SER A 138 -14.81 10.23 5.16
CA SER A 138 -16.02 9.41 5.06
C SER A 138 -15.69 7.93 4.92
N VAL A 139 -16.35 7.08 5.69
CA VAL A 139 -16.29 5.62 5.57
C VAL A 139 -17.45 5.18 4.69
N GLU A 140 -17.15 4.43 3.64
CA GLU A 140 -18.15 3.87 2.73
C GLU A 140 -18.16 2.34 2.85
N ILE A 141 -19.34 1.76 3.03
CA ILE A 141 -19.52 0.31 2.94
C ILE A 141 -19.65 -0.03 1.45
N VAL A 142 -18.73 -0.86 0.97
CA VAL A 142 -18.77 -1.39 -0.39
C VAL A 142 -19.28 -2.83 -0.35
N ASP A 143 -20.29 -3.13 -1.16
CA ASP A 143 -20.79 -4.51 -1.28
C ASP A 143 -19.66 -5.42 -1.78
N GLY A 144 -19.37 -6.49 -1.03
CA GLY A 144 -18.39 -7.50 -1.42
C GLY A 144 -18.83 -8.20 -2.71
N THR A 145 -17.96 -8.20 -3.71
CA THR A 145 -18.15 -8.92 -4.99
C THR A 145 -17.92 -10.41 -4.85
#